data_AF-A0A951LAS2-F1
#
_entry.id   AF-A0A951LAS2-F1
#
_cell.length_a   1.000
_cell.length_b   1.000
_cell.length_c   1.000
_cell.angle_alpha   90.00
_cell.angle_beta   90.00
_cell.angle_gamma   90.00
#
_symmetry.space_group_name_H-M   'P 1'
#
loop_
_entity.id
_entity.type
_entity.pdbx_description
1 polymer ?
#
loop_
_entity_poly.entity_id
_entity_poly.type
_entity_poly.pdbx_seq_one_letter_code
_entity_poly.pdbx_strand_id
1 'polypeptide(L)'
;MSTFLFNIGGFVFVVGASGLIGFRVRSRGRKFLALLCLVTVATIAGALLLSASTDKRPDAEAVLFIAIFAVAPLLACATIGFATGAMLARAPTVKPPDAAALEAAAPPEPAAWCVRHIGFERDGFILDGIDIWAVPWGRASGSVLLPHPAYPAQQHAYSIYEAGGQANGSIFAAGELSNGVWGFYTPRAAAHRPENTAHTTVHLSADGSLRVELAQVEWSNTHWVASPRVTELATGRIVLDLWNTDWDAEVSFPGERCVSLDLRRYSGLRGVRAFLDLANERFLISFADQRSSLDGALSGVSLALEGIPSETRPVVHPPVRRRSGAREWRNAAFILAGALAAIAVLTLITLQLSSPAVQTLTPLPVMGR
;
A
#
# COMPACT_ATOMS: atom_id res chain seq x y z
N MET A 1 2.24 -33.50 32.90
CA MET A 1 2.35 -32.02 32.96
C MET A 1 2.76 -31.40 31.62
N SER A 2 3.75 -31.92 30.89
CA SER A 2 4.18 -31.33 29.60
C SER A 2 3.12 -31.40 28.48
N THR A 3 2.35 -32.48 28.38
CA THR A 3 1.27 -32.64 27.37
C THR A 3 0.05 -31.73 27.63
N PHE A 4 -0.12 -31.27 28.87
CA PHE A 4 -1.21 -30.38 29.28
C PHE A 4 -0.87 -28.91 28.97
N LEU A 5 0.38 -28.50 29.21
CA LEU A 5 0.89 -27.16 28.87
C LEU A 5 0.97 -26.94 27.35
N PHE A 6 1.27 -27.99 26.56
CA PHE A 6 1.31 -27.91 25.10
C PHE A 6 -0.09 -27.67 24.48
N ASN A 7 -1.15 -28.21 25.09
CA ASN A 7 -2.53 -28.00 24.63
C ASN A 7 -3.09 -26.60 24.98
N ILE A 8 -2.71 -26.04 26.14
CA ILE A 8 -3.14 -24.69 26.53
C ILE A 8 -2.48 -23.63 25.62
N GLY A 9 -1.19 -23.78 25.32
CA GLY A 9 -0.48 -22.87 24.40
C GLY A 9 -1.06 -22.86 22.99
N GLY A 10 -1.43 -24.03 22.45
CA GLY A 10 -2.09 -24.13 21.15
C GLY A 10 -3.49 -23.49 21.12
N PHE A 11 -4.27 -23.64 22.19
CA PHE A 11 -5.63 -23.11 22.27
C PHE A 11 -5.66 -21.58 22.40
N VAL A 12 -4.76 -20.98 23.19
CA VAL A 12 -4.62 -19.52 23.33
C VAL A 12 -4.21 -18.88 22.00
N PHE A 13 -3.35 -19.55 21.21
CA PHE A 13 -2.93 -19.05 19.90
C PHE A 13 -4.08 -19.06 18.87
N VAL A 14 -4.92 -20.10 18.87
CA VAL A 14 -6.07 -20.22 17.96
C VAL A 14 -7.16 -19.19 18.29
N VAL A 15 -7.43 -18.93 19.57
CA VAL A 15 -8.42 -17.92 20.00
C VAL A 15 -7.91 -16.49 19.73
N GLY A 16 -6.62 -16.23 19.96
CA GLY A 16 -6.00 -14.94 19.63
C GLY A 16 -5.99 -14.62 18.14
N ALA A 17 -5.67 -15.61 17.29
CA ALA A 17 -5.67 -15.45 15.83
C ALA A 17 -7.10 -15.28 15.27
N SER A 18 -8.10 -15.95 15.85
CA SER A 18 -9.50 -15.83 15.45
C SER A 18 -10.11 -14.46 15.81
N GLY A 19 -9.64 -13.83 16.89
CA GLY A 19 -10.04 -12.48 17.29
C GLY A 19 -9.58 -11.39 16.32
N LEU A 20 -8.45 -11.58 15.62
CA LEU A 20 -7.95 -10.62 14.63
C LEU A 20 -8.73 -10.70 13.30
N ILE A 21 -9.24 -11.89 12.94
CA ILE A 21 -9.93 -12.13 11.65
C ILE A 21 -11.42 -11.72 11.73
N GLY A 22 -12.02 -11.69 12.93
CA GLY A 22 -13.46 -11.41 13.11
C GLY A 22 -13.89 -9.94 13.12
N PHE A 23 -12.99 -8.97 13.07
CA PHE A 23 -13.33 -7.55 13.31
C PHE A 23 -14.08 -6.87 12.15
N ARG A 24 -14.38 -7.60 11.06
CA ARG A 24 -14.97 -7.05 9.85
C ARG A 24 -16.47 -7.32 9.66
N VAL A 25 -17.26 -7.38 10.73
CA VAL A 25 -18.73 -7.49 10.65
C VAL A 25 -19.40 -6.46 11.55
N ARG A 26 -19.68 -5.27 10.98
CA ARG A 26 -20.11 -4.04 11.64
C ARG A 26 -21.46 -4.12 12.39
N SER A 27 -22.20 -5.23 12.30
CA SER A 27 -23.45 -5.44 13.06
C SER A 27 -23.44 -6.63 14.03
N ARG A 28 -22.40 -7.48 14.02
CA ARG A 28 -22.33 -8.69 14.89
C ARG A 28 -21.32 -8.58 16.04
N GLY A 29 -20.51 -7.51 16.08
CA GLY A 29 -19.45 -7.33 17.09
C GLY A 29 -19.92 -7.41 18.54
N ARG A 30 -21.12 -6.92 18.87
CA ARG A 30 -21.68 -7.03 20.25
C ARG A 30 -21.97 -8.48 20.66
N LYS A 31 -22.48 -9.30 19.74
CA LYS A 31 -22.78 -10.72 20.01
C LYS A 31 -21.49 -11.55 20.08
N PHE A 32 -20.50 -11.22 19.26
CA PHE A 32 -19.19 -11.87 19.29
C PHE A 32 -18.43 -11.58 20.59
N LEU A 33 -18.42 -10.33 21.05
CA LEU A 33 -17.78 -9.96 22.31
C LEU A 33 -18.46 -10.62 23.53
N ALA A 34 -19.80 -10.67 23.54
CA ALA A 34 -20.54 -11.37 24.58
C ALA A 34 -20.22 -12.88 24.59
N LEU A 35 -20.11 -13.50 23.41
CA LEU A 35 -19.74 -14.91 23.29
C LEU A 35 -18.30 -15.15 23.77
N LEU A 36 -17.35 -14.28 23.41
CA LEU A 36 -15.95 -14.39 23.84
C LEU A 36 -15.85 -14.29 25.37
N CYS A 37 -16.50 -13.30 25.98
CA CYS A 37 -16.55 -13.18 27.44
C CYS A 37 -17.17 -14.42 28.11
N LEU A 38 -18.25 -14.96 27.54
CA LEU A 38 -18.92 -16.15 28.09
C LEU A 38 -18.04 -17.40 28.01
N VAL A 39 -17.31 -17.58 26.90
CA VAL A 39 -16.34 -18.67 26.73
C VAL A 39 -15.19 -18.53 27.73
N THR A 40 -14.65 -17.32 27.93
CA THR A 40 -13.58 -17.08 28.91
C THR A 40 -14.05 -17.39 30.33
N VAL A 41 -15.24 -16.91 30.72
CA VAL A 41 -15.81 -17.18 32.06
C VAL A 41 -16.06 -18.68 32.24
N ALA A 42 -16.61 -19.36 31.23
CA ALA A 42 -16.84 -20.80 31.30
C ALA A 42 -15.53 -21.60 31.42
N THR A 43 -14.47 -21.16 30.74
CA THR A 43 -13.14 -21.80 30.80
C THR A 43 -12.51 -21.62 32.19
N ILE A 44 -12.61 -20.43 32.78
CA ILE A 44 -12.15 -20.15 34.14
C ILE A 44 -12.94 -20.98 35.15
N ALA A 45 -14.27 -21.02 35.05
CA ALA A 45 -15.12 -21.81 35.93
C ALA A 45 -14.83 -23.31 35.82
N GLY A 46 -14.65 -23.83 34.61
CA GLY A 46 -14.27 -25.22 34.36
C GLY A 46 -12.91 -25.58 34.98
N ALA A 47 -11.92 -24.70 34.86
CA ALA A 47 -10.61 -24.88 35.48
C ALA A 47 -10.70 -24.89 37.02
N LEU A 48 -11.51 -24.00 37.62
CA LEU A 48 -11.74 -23.96 39.06
C LEU A 48 -12.47 -25.21 39.57
N LEU A 49 -13.47 -25.70 38.82
CA LEU A 49 -14.21 -26.92 39.17
C LEU A 49 -13.34 -28.18 39.07
N LEU A 50 -12.52 -28.30 38.02
CA LEU A 50 -11.55 -29.39 37.87
C LEU A 50 -10.47 -29.34 38.96
N SER A 51 -10.06 -28.13 39.37
CA SER A 51 -9.12 -27.95 40.48
C SER A 51 -9.72 -28.28 41.84
N ALA A 52 -11.04 -28.16 42.01
CA ALA A 52 -11.75 -28.52 43.24
C ALA A 52 -12.01 -30.04 43.34
N SER A 53 -12.02 -30.77 42.22
CA SER A 53 -12.27 -32.22 42.21
C SER A 53 -11.02 -33.06 42.47
N THR A 54 -9.82 -32.46 42.49
CA THR A 54 -8.59 -33.13 42.89
C THR A 54 -8.39 -32.93 44.39
N ASP A 55 -8.44 -34.01 45.16
CA ASP A 55 -8.32 -34.04 46.64
C ASP A 55 -6.98 -33.52 47.18
N LYS A 56 -6.07 -33.11 46.28
CA LYS A 56 -4.84 -32.40 46.59
C LYS A 56 -5.11 -30.91 46.43
N ARG A 57 -5.03 -30.18 47.55
CA ARG A 57 -5.09 -28.71 47.56
C ARG A 57 -4.26 -28.18 46.39
N PRO A 58 -4.85 -27.46 45.42
CA PRO A 58 -4.07 -26.87 44.35
C PRO A 58 -3.06 -25.94 44.96
N ASP A 59 -1.78 -26.10 44.59
CA ASP A 59 -0.74 -25.17 44.99
C ASP A 59 -1.19 -23.78 44.55
N ALA A 60 -1.40 -22.87 45.51
CA ALA A 60 -1.96 -21.54 45.27
C ALA A 60 -1.18 -20.78 44.17
N GLU A 61 0.09 -21.13 43.98
CA GLU A 61 0.97 -20.66 42.92
C GLU A 61 0.47 -21.03 41.51
N ALA A 62 -0.07 -22.23 41.29
CA ALA A 62 -0.57 -22.65 39.98
C ALA A 62 -1.84 -21.87 39.57
N VAL A 63 -2.73 -21.60 40.53
CA VAL A 63 -3.92 -20.78 40.32
C VAL A 63 -3.54 -19.34 40.00
N LEU A 64 -2.57 -18.79 40.74
CA LEU A 64 -2.04 -17.45 40.51
C LEU A 64 -1.35 -17.35 39.14
N PHE A 65 -0.61 -18.37 38.72
CA PHE A 65 0.06 -18.41 37.42
C PHE A 65 -0.94 -18.42 36.26
N ILE A 66 -2.01 -19.22 36.35
CA ILE A 66 -3.08 -19.24 35.34
C ILE A 66 -3.79 -17.87 35.29
N ALA A 67 -4.09 -17.28 36.44
CA ALA A 67 -4.72 -15.96 36.49
C ALA A 67 -3.85 -14.87 35.83
N ILE A 68 -2.55 -14.84 36.13
CA ILE A 68 -1.64 -13.82 35.59
C ILE A 68 -1.37 -14.04 34.10
N PHE A 69 -1.08 -15.26 33.67
CA PHE A 69 -0.61 -15.50 32.30
C PHE A 69 -1.72 -15.78 31.29
N ALA A 70 -2.91 -16.22 31.71
CA ALA A 70 -4.03 -16.44 30.81
C ALA A 70 -5.06 -15.31 30.83
N VAL A 71 -5.37 -14.75 32.01
CA VAL A 71 -6.48 -13.78 32.14
C VAL A 71 -6.01 -12.35 31.93
N ALA A 72 -4.84 -11.95 32.47
CA ALA A 72 -4.36 -10.58 32.34
C ALA A 72 -4.09 -10.15 30.88
N PRO A 73 -3.45 -10.96 30.01
CA PRO A 73 -3.26 -10.59 28.61
C PRO A 73 -4.59 -10.48 27.84
N LEU A 74 -5.56 -11.32 28.18
CA LEU A 74 -6.87 -11.29 27.54
C LEU A 74 -7.66 -10.02 27.90
N LEU A 75 -7.59 -9.60 29.17
CA LEU A 75 -8.15 -8.34 29.65
C LEU A 75 -7.45 -7.13 29.02
N ALA A 76 -6.12 -7.16 28.88
CA ALA A 76 -5.36 -6.11 28.21
C ALA A 76 -5.76 -5.97 26.73
N CYS A 77 -5.87 -7.09 25.99
CA CYS A 77 -6.33 -7.06 24.60
C CYS A 77 -7.78 -6.55 24.47
N ALA A 78 -8.68 -6.97 25.37
CA ALA A 78 -10.07 -6.53 25.36
C ALA A 78 -10.22 -5.02 25.65
N THR A 79 -9.46 -4.49 26.62
CA THR A 79 -9.48 -3.07 26.97
C THR A 79 -8.92 -2.20 25.84
N ILE A 80 -7.81 -2.60 25.20
CA ILE A 80 -7.25 -1.91 24.04
C ILE A 80 -8.24 -1.90 22.86
N GLY A 81 -8.87 -3.04 22.57
CA GLY A 81 -9.87 -3.15 21.50
C GLY A 81 -11.09 -2.26 21.74
N PHE A 82 -11.59 -2.19 22.98
CA PHE A 82 -12.71 -1.33 23.35
C PHE A 82 -12.35 0.16 23.25
N ALA A 83 -11.19 0.56 23.77
CA ALA A 83 -10.73 1.95 23.71
C ALA A 83 -10.58 2.42 22.25
N THR A 84 -9.97 1.59 21.40
CA THR A 84 -9.80 1.89 19.96
C THR A 84 -11.14 2.01 19.25
N GLY A 85 -12.07 1.09 19.51
CA GLY A 85 -13.42 1.14 18.94
C GLY A 85 -14.21 2.38 19.38
N ALA A 86 -14.08 2.79 20.65
CA ALA A 86 -14.73 3.99 21.16
C ALA A 86 -14.16 5.28 20.55
N MET A 87 -12.85 5.35 20.30
CA MET A 87 -12.21 6.49 19.62
C MET A 87 -12.68 6.60 18.17
N LEU A 88 -12.76 5.47 17.44
CA LEU A 88 -13.24 5.45 16.06
C LEU A 88 -14.73 5.80 15.93
N ALA A 89 -15.56 5.42 16.91
CA ALA A 89 -16.98 5.76 16.92
C ALA A 89 -17.26 7.25 17.19
N ARG A 90 -16.29 7.98 17.76
CA ARG A 90 -16.39 9.43 18.03
C ARG A 90 -15.88 10.29 16.88
N ALA A 91 -15.40 9.70 15.79
CA ALA A 91 -15.04 10.47 14.60
C ALA A 91 -16.28 11.26 14.12
N PRO A 92 -16.17 12.59 13.96
CA PRO A 92 -17.31 13.41 13.57
C PRO A 92 -17.85 12.90 12.23
N THR A 93 -19.13 12.58 12.21
CA THR A 93 -19.86 12.27 10.97
C THR A 93 -19.90 13.56 10.16
N VAL A 94 -19.00 13.69 9.19
CA VAL A 94 -19.04 14.78 8.21
C VAL A 94 -20.38 14.66 7.48
N LYS A 95 -21.27 15.64 7.71
CA LYS A 95 -22.54 15.72 6.99
C LYS A 95 -22.19 15.81 5.50
N PRO A 96 -22.67 14.89 4.64
CA PRO A 96 -22.40 15.00 3.22
C PRO A 96 -22.93 16.35 2.72
N PRO A 97 -22.16 17.09 1.91
CA PRO A 97 -22.62 18.35 1.35
C PRO A 97 -23.90 18.13 0.54
N ASP A 98 -24.81 19.11 0.58
CA ASP A 98 -26.11 19.03 -0.09
C ASP A 98 -25.93 18.66 -1.56
N ALA A 99 -26.49 17.52 -1.96
CA ALA A 99 -26.38 16.96 -3.30
C ALA A 99 -26.85 17.93 -4.41
N ALA A 100 -27.72 18.86 -4.06
CA ALA A 100 -28.28 19.86 -4.98
C ALA A 100 -27.27 20.93 -5.45
N ALA A 101 -26.13 21.11 -4.77
CA ALA A 101 -25.13 22.11 -5.16
C ALA A 101 -24.07 21.59 -6.17
N LEU A 102 -24.08 20.30 -6.49
CA LEU A 102 -23.04 19.63 -7.29
C LEU A 102 -23.43 19.34 -8.75
N GLU A 103 -24.65 19.69 -9.17
CA GLU A 103 -25.27 19.18 -10.41
C GLU A 103 -25.26 20.16 -11.61
N ALA A 104 -24.45 21.23 -11.58
CA ALA A 104 -24.53 22.29 -12.61
C ALA A 104 -23.40 22.31 -13.66
N ALA A 105 -22.40 21.43 -13.58
CA ALA A 105 -21.33 21.35 -14.59
C ALA A 105 -21.44 20.03 -15.35
N ALA A 106 -21.52 20.10 -16.68
CA ALA A 106 -21.43 18.91 -17.53
C ALA A 106 -20.14 18.14 -17.18
N PRO A 107 -20.21 16.82 -16.95
CA PRO A 107 -19.04 16.05 -16.58
C PRO A 107 -17.98 16.18 -17.69
N PRO A 108 -16.72 16.46 -17.34
CA PRO A 108 -15.66 16.57 -18.35
C PRO A 108 -15.50 15.25 -19.10
N GLU A 109 -15.19 15.31 -20.39
CA GLU A 109 -15.01 14.12 -21.21
C GLU A 109 -13.90 13.22 -20.64
N PRO A 110 -14.08 11.89 -20.64
CA PRO A 110 -13.10 10.95 -20.07
C PRO A 110 -11.72 11.01 -20.73
N ALA A 111 -11.63 11.45 -21.99
CA ALA A 111 -10.37 11.65 -22.71
C ALA A 111 -9.48 12.77 -22.12
N ALA A 112 -10.06 13.65 -21.30
CA ALA A 112 -9.36 14.76 -20.67
C ALA A 112 -8.60 14.37 -19.40
N TRP A 113 -8.65 13.09 -18.97
CA TRP A 113 -8.02 12.61 -17.75
C TRP A 113 -6.99 11.53 -18.05
N CYS A 114 -5.87 11.56 -17.33
CA CYS A 114 -4.81 10.57 -17.43
C CYS A 114 -4.65 9.85 -16.11
N VAL A 115 -4.52 8.52 -16.14
CA VAL A 115 -4.16 7.72 -14.98
C VAL A 115 -2.81 8.21 -14.46
N ARG A 116 -2.71 8.40 -13.15
CA ARG A 116 -1.44 8.72 -12.48
C ARG A 116 -0.95 7.61 -11.58
N HIS A 117 -1.85 6.95 -10.87
CA HIS A 117 -1.46 5.96 -9.87
C HIS A 117 -2.59 4.98 -9.55
N ILE A 118 -2.21 3.75 -9.23
CA ILE A 118 -3.04 2.82 -8.45
C ILE A 118 -2.16 2.28 -7.33
N GLY A 119 -2.61 2.43 -6.09
CA GLY A 119 -1.85 1.92 -4.97
C GLY A 119 -2.61 1.93 -3.65
N PHE A 120 -1.89 1.61 -2.59
CA PHE A 120 -2.46 1.53 -1.26
C PHE A 120 -2.51 2.91 -0.61
N GLU A 121 -3.43 3.10 0.33
CA GLU A 121 -3.42 4.29 1.18
C GLU A 121 -2.04 4.44 1.86
N ARG A 122 -1.45 5.64 1.75
CA ARG A 122 -0.15 6.00 2.36
C ARG A 122 1.05 5.21 1.82
N ASP A 123 1.00 4.83 0.55
CA ASP A 123 2.11 4.17 -0.14
C ASP A 123 3.23 5.13 -0.60
N GLY A 124 3.15 6.40 -0.22
CA GLY A 124 4.14 7.43 -0.58
C GLY A 124 3.97 7.97 -2.00
N PHE A 125 2.80 7.82 -2.61
CA PHE A 125 2.51 8.43 -3.92
C PHE A 125 2.73 9.95 -3.90
N ILE A 126 3.62 10.42 -4.77
CA ILE A 126 3.92 11.83 -4.99
C ILE A 126 3.25 12.30 -6.28
N LEU A 127 2.38 13.29 -6.21
CA LEU A 127 1.74 13.92 -7.36
C LEU A 127 2.22 15.37 -7.49
N ASP A 128 2.83 15.73 -8.62
CA ASP A 128 3.40 17.07 -8.86
C ASP A 128 4.27 17.55 -7.68
N GLY A 129 5.17 16.68 -7.19
CA GLY A 129 6.06 16.98 -6.06
C GLY A 129 5.41 16.98 -4.68
N ILE A 130 4.09 16.75 -4.59
CA ILE A 130 3.34 16.72 -3.33
C ILE A 130 3.08 15.27 -2.91
N ASP A 131 3.50 14.89 -1.70
CA ASP A 131 3.02 13.65 -1.07
C ASP A 131 1.53 13.81 -0.77
N ILE A 132 0.71 13.23 -1.65
CA ILE A 132 -0.74 13.41 -1.59
C ILE A 132 -1.30 12.89 -0.28
N TRP A 133 -0.71 11.86 0.33
CA TRP A 133 -1.23 11.28 1.56
C TRP A 133 -0.84 12.10 2.80
N ALA A 134 0.20 12.91 2.70
CA ALA A 134 0.68 13.75 3.79
C ALA A 134 -0.01 15.12 3.87
N VAL A 135 -0.77 15.51 2.86
CA VAL A 135 -1.46 16.82 2.79
C VAL A 135 -2.98 16.68 2.85
N PRO A 136 -3.70 17.68 3.40
CA PRO A 136 -5.16 17.67 3.38
C PRO A 136 -5.69 17.85 1.95
N TRP A 137 -6.75 17.12 1.60
CA TRP A 137 -7.44 17.26 0.31
C TRP A 137 -8.62 18.20 0.46
N GLY A 138 -8.64 19.26 -0.33
CA GLY A 138 -9.84 20.07 -0.57
C GLY A 138 -10.69 19.40 -1.65
N ARG A 139 -12.01 19.36 -1.48
CA ARG A 139 -12.89 18.95 -2.58
C ARG A 139 -13.05 20.14 -3.52
N ALA A 140 -12.64 20.02 -4.77
CA ALA A 140 -12.71 21.12 -5.74
C ALA A 140 -14.15 21.26 -6.26
N SER A 141 -14.60 20.37 -7.15
CA SER A 141 -16.00 20.30 -7.59
C SER A 141 -16.28 19.02 -8.37
N GLY A 142 -17.41 18.38 -8.10
CA GLY A 142 -17.96 17.32 -8.94
C GLY A 142 -17.29 15.95 -8.81
N SER A 143 -17.66 15.09 -9.75
CA SER A 143 -17.09 13.76 -9.93
C SER A 143 -16.99 13.43 -11.41
N VAL A 144 -16.07 12.54 -11.76
CA VAL A 144 -15.84 12.07 -13.13
C VAL A 144 -16.02 10.57 -13.19
N LEU A 145 -16.66 10.09 -14.26
CA LEU A 145 -16.73 8.66 -14.57
C LEU A 145 -15.52 8.30 -15.43
N LEU A 146 -14.59 7.55 -14.83
CA LEU A 146 -13.36 7.13 -15.49
C LEU A 146 -13.24 5.60 -15.43
N PRO A 147 -12.52 4.98 -16.38
CA PRO A 147 -12.28 3.54 -16.33
C PRO A 147 -11.53 3.13 -15.05
N HIS A 148 -11.60 1.85 -14.67
CA HIS A 148 -10.68 1.29 -13.69
C HIS A 148 -9.29 1.18 -14.34
N PRO A 149 -8.20 1.68 -13.75
CA PRO A 149 -6.94 1.75 -14.49
C PRO A 149 -6.33 0.37 -14.79
N ALA A 150 -6.64 -0.66 -13.99
CA ALA A 150 -6.30 -2.06 -14.30
C ALA A 150 -7.39 -2.85 -15.07
N TYR A 151 -8.62 -2.33 -15.18
CA TYR A 151 -9.76 -3.03 -15.81
C TYR A 151 -10.57 -2.04 -16.65
N PRO A 152 -10.07 -1.60 -17.83
CA PRO A 152 -10.63 -0.45 -18.55
C PRO A 152 -12.12 -0.54 -18.93
N ALA A 153 -12.68 -1.76 -18.98
CA ALA A 153 -14.10 -1.99 -19.23
C ALA A 153 -15.01 -1.65 -18.03
N GLN A 154 -14.47 -1.49 -16.83
CA GLN A 154 -15.22 -1.10 -15.64
C GLN A 154 -15.13 0.41 -15.45
N GLN A 155 -16.24 1.08 -15.20
CA GLN A 155 -16.26 2.52 -14.90
C GLN A 155 -16.48 2.76 -13.40
N HIS A 156 -15.78 3.74 -12.86
CA HIS A 156 -15.88 4.17 -11.47
C HIS A 156 -16.09 5.68 -11.41
N ALA A 157 -16.84 6.14 -10.41
CA ALA A 157 -16.98 7.55 -10.11
C ALA A 157 -15.81 7.98 -9.20
N TYR A 158 -15.04 8.96 -9.66
CA TYR A 158 -13.93 9.56 -8.90
C TYR A 158 -14.33 10.97 -8.50
N SER A 159 -14.13 11.33 -7.24
CA SER A 159 -14.33 12.72 -6.80
C SER A 159 -13.11 13.56 -7.19
N ILE A 160 -13.34 14.82 -7.56
CA ILE A 160 -12.25 15.75 -7.87
C ILE A 160 -11.80 16.47 -6.60
N TYR A 161 -10.50 16.44 -6.37
CA TYR A 161 -9.81 17.04 -5.24
C TYR A 161 -8.73 18.02 -5.70
N GLU A 162 -8.35 18.88 -4.77
CA GLU A 162 -7.20 19.78 -4.86
C GLU A 162 -6.29 19.51 -3.65
N ALA A 163 -4.99 19.32 -3.88
CA ALA A 163 -3.97 19.18 -2.85
C ALA A 163 -2.94 20.30 -2.96
N GLY A 164 -2.48 20.85 -1.84
CA GLY A 164 -1.40 21.87 -1.82
C GLY A 164 -1.83 23.33 -1.65
N GLY A 165 -3.14 23.65 -1.65
CA GLY A 165 -3.67 24.99 -1.35
C GLY A 165 -3.82 25.93 -2.56
N GLN A 166 -4.56 27.04 -2.37
CA GLN A 166 -5.28 27.80 -3.42
C GLN A 166 -4.47 28.38 -4.60
N ALA A 167 -3.16 28.54 -4.51
CA ALA A 167 -2.39 29.23 -5.57
C ALA A 167 -1.73 28.26 -6.56
N ASN A 168 -1.37 27.04 -6.12
CA ASN A 168 -0.64 26.05 -6.92
C ASN A 168 -1.12 24.62 -6.59
N GLY A 169 -2.39 24.46 -6.23
CA GLY A 169 -2.92 23.15 -5.87
C GLY A 169 -2.96 22.20 -7.06
N SER A 170 -2.50 20.97 -6.87
CA SER A 170 -2.68 19.90 -7.86
C SER A 170 -4.14 19.47 -7.88
N ILE A 171 -4.76 19.59 -9.04
CA ILE A 171 -6.12 19.07 -9.28
C ILE A 171 -6.03 17.62 -9.73
N PHE A 172 -6.72 16.74 -9.03
CA PHE A 172 -6.76 15.31 -9.36
C PHE A 172 -8.12 14.70 -9.04
N ALA A 173 -8.44 13.60 -9.71
CA ALA A 173 -9.61 12.78 -9.42
C ALA A 173 -9.13 11.51 -8.69
N ALA A 174 -9.77 11.21 -7.55
CA ALA A 174 -9.44 10.04 -6.74
C ALA A 174 -10.69 9.27 -6.30
N GLY A 175 -10.53 7.96 -6.15
CA GLY A 175 -11.59 7.04 -5.76
C GLY A 175 -11.03 5.73 -5.24
N GLU A 176 -11.66 5.19 -4.20
CA GLU A 176 -11.34 3.87 -3.65
C GLU A 176 -11.90 2.79 -4.59
N LEU A 177 -11.01 1.94 -5.12
CA LEU A 177 -11.33 0.85 -6.06
C LEU A 177 -11.61 -0.46 -5.31
N SER A 178 -10.96 -0.62 -4.16
CA SER A 178 -11.04 -1.78 -3.27
C SER A 178 -10.57 -1.32 -1.88
N ASN A 179 -10.73 -2.16 -0.86
CA ASN A 179 -10.34 -1.84 0.52
C ASN A 179 -8.91 -1.30 0.63
N GLY A 180 -8.79 0.01 0.83
CA GLY A 180 -7.52 0.72 0.96
C GLY A 180 -6.71 0.84 -0.34
N VAL A 181 -7.30 0.50 -1.49
CA VAL A 181 -6.69 0.65 -2.82
C VAL A 181 -7.36 1.79 -3.56
N TRP A 182 -6.57 2.74 -4.03
CA TRP A 182 -7.03 3.98 -4.63
C TRP A 182 -6.54 4.12 -6.06
N GLY A 183 -7.39 4.68 -6.93
CA GLY A 183 -7.01 5.11 -8.27
C GLY A 183 -6.95 6.63 -8.34
N PHE A 184 -5.91 7.16 -8.99
CA PHE A 184 -5.66 8.58 -9.16
C PHE A 184 -5.56 8.96 -10.62
N TYR A 185 -6.17 10.08 -10.96
CA TYR A 185 -6.16 10.67 -12.30
C TYR A 185 -5.86 12.16 -12.21
N THR A 186 -5.22 12.74 -13.23
CA THR A 186 -5.11 14.20 -13.37
C THR A 186 -5.68 14.67 -14.69
N PRO A 187 -6.13 15.94 -14.77
CA PRO A 187 -6.43 16.54 -16.06
C PRO A 187 -5.21 16.49 -16.96
N ARG A 188 -5.40 16.12 -18.23
CA ARG A 188 -4.33 16.03 -19.23
C ARG A 188 -3.63 17.36 -19.44
N ALA A 189 -4.36 18.48 -19.34
CA ALA A 189 -3.79 19.82 -19.43
C ALA A 189 -2.86 20.15 -18.24
N ALA A 190 -3.18 19.66 -17.04
CA ALA A 190 -2.34 19.84 -15.86
C ALA A 190 -1.13 18.89 -15.86
N ALA A 191 -1.24 17.74 -16.54
CA ALA A 191 -0.20 16.73 -16.62
C ALA A 191 1.10 17.19 -17.32
N HIS A 192 1.13 18.40 -17.87
CA HIS A 192 2.16 18.88 -18.78
C HIS A 192 3.41 19.46 -18.13
N ARG A 193 3.45 19.65 -16.82
CA ARG A 193 4.62 20.20 -16.14
C ARG A 193 5.33 19.12 -15.31
N PRO A 194 6.48 18.59 -15.75
CA PRO A 194 7.28 17.68 -14.94
C PRO A 194 7.95 18.52 -13.86
N GLU A 195 7.40 18.62 -12.65
CA GLU A 195 8.14 19.32 -11.58
C GLU A 195 9.37 18.54 -11.11
N ASN A 196 9.48 17.25 -11.47
CA ASN A 196 10.66 16.43 -11.22
C ASN A 196 11.56 16.31 -12.47
N THR A 197 12.03 17.43 -13.00
CA THR A 197 13.01 17.48 -14.12
C THR A 197 14.42 17.03 -13.72
N ALA A 198 14.67 16.74 -12.44
CA ALA A 198 16.01 16.45 -11.92
C ALA A 198 16.69 15.25 -12.62
N HIS A 199 15.92 14.39 -13.27
CA HIS A 199 16.42 13.25 -14.03
C HIS A 199 15.83 13.18 -15.44
N THR A 200 15.69 14.33 -16.11
CA THR A 200 15.31 14.35 -17.54
C THR A 200 16.55 14.45 -18.43
N THR A 201 16.75 13.47 -19.31
CA THR A 201 17.76 13.56 -20.37
C THR A 201 17.15 14.20 -21.61
N VAL A 202 17.83 15.17 -22.21
CA VAL A 202 17.34 15.85 -23.42
C VAL A 202 18.22 15.50 -24.62
N HIS A 203 17.58 15.07 -25.69
CA HIS A 203 18.19 14.82 -26.99
C HIS A 203 17.64 15.81 -28.02
N LEU A 204 18.52 16.42 -28.81
CA LEU A 204 18.15 17.32 -29.89
C LEU A 204 18.52 16.67 -31.22
N SER A 205 17.66 16.83 -32.23
CA SER A 205 18.02 16.45 -33.60
C SER A 205 19.16 17.32 -34.14
N ALA A 206 19.90 16.83 -35.13
CA ALA A 206 21.05 17.55 -35.69
C ALA A 206 20.66 18.92 -36.31
N ASP A 207 19.45 19.01 -36.86
CA ASP A 207 18.87 20.24 -37.42
C ASP A 207 18.22 21.14 -36.35
N GLY A 208 18.19 20.72 -35.07
CA GLY A 208 17.55 21.43 -33.98
C GLY A 208 16.03 21.57 -34.11
N SER A 209 15.39 20.84 -35.03
CA SER A 209 13.94 20.91 -35.25
C SER A 209 13.14 20.12 -34.21
N LEU A 210 13.75 19.08 -33.62
CA LEU A 210 13.14 18.18 -32.66
C LEU A 210 13.88 18.19 -31.32
N ARG A 211 13.08 18.09 -30.25
CA ARG A 211 13.54 17.82 -28.90
C ARG A 211 12.86 16.57 -28.38
N VAL A 212 13.66 15.62 -27.91
CA VAL A 212 13.18 14.42 -27.21
C VAL A 212 13.64 14.49 -25.77
N GLU A 213 12.68 14.43 -24.85
CA GLU A 213 12.94 14.45 -23.42
C GLU A 213 12.60 13.10 -22.81
N LEU A 214 13.58 12.47 -22.16
CA LEU A 214 13.44 11.19 -21.49
C LEU A 214 13.30 11.42 -20.00
N ALA A 215 12.09 11.29 -19.46
CA ALA A 215 11.84 11.38 -18.03
C ALA A 215 12.15 10.04 -17.37
N GLN A 216 13.10 10.02 -16.42
CA GLN A 216 13.38 8.84 -15.61
C GLN A 216 12.29 8.68 -14.55
N VAL A 217 11.48 7.63 -14.69
CA VAL A 217 10.41 7.30 -13.75
C VAL A 217 10.72 5.95 -13.09
N GLU A 218 10.80 5.91 -11.76
CA GLU A 218 10.90 4.65 -11.04
C GLU A 218 9.53 3.97 -11.08
N TRP A 219 9.47 2.76 -11.64
CA TRP A 219 8.20 2.05 -11.78
C TRP A 219 8.04 0.90 -10.77
N SER A 220 9.11 0.23 -10.39
CA SER A 220 9.06 -0.73 -9.28
C SER A 220 10.44 -1.04 -8.75
N ASN A 221 10.63 -1.07 -7.43
CA ASN A 221 11.81 -1.57 -6.71
C ASN A 221 13.08 -1.59 -7.57
N THR A 222 13.66 -0.42 -7.86
CA THR A 222 14.90 -0.21 -8.63
C THR A 222 14.82 -0.28 -10.17
N HIS A 223 13.65 -0.55 -10.76
CA HIS A 223 13.44 -0.45 -12.20
C HIS A 223 13.00 0.96 -12.57
N TRP A 224 13.80 1.59 -13.42
CA TRP A 224 13.54 2.90 -13.98
C TRP A 224 13.21 2.74 -15.46
N VAL A 225 12.26 3.55 -15.94
CA VAL A 225 11.93 3.67 -17.36
C VAL A 225 12.27 5.07 -17.83
N ALA A 226 12.80 5.18 -19.05
CA ALA A 226 13.10 6.44 -19.72
C ALA A 226 11.94 6.84 -20.63
N SER A 227 10.86 7.36 -20.04
CA SER A 227 9.64 7.69 -20.78
C SER A 227 9.84 8.89 -21.72
N PRO A 228 9.58 8.77 -23.04
CA PRO A 228 9.89 9.82 -23.99
C PRO A 228 8.75 10.84 -24.18
N ARG A 229 9.14 12.09 -24.42
CA ARG A 229 8.30 13.16 -24.98
C ARG A 229 9.00 13.77 -26.18
N VAL A 230 8.33 13.83 -27.32
CA VAL A 230 8.83 14.42 -28.57
C VAL A 230 8.13 15.75 -28.81
N THR A 231 8.91 16.82 -28.94
CA THR A 231 8.43 18.18 -29.20
C THR A 231 9.06 18.73 -30.48
N GLU A 232 8.23 19.27 -31.37
CA GLU A 232 8.68 20.07 -32.50
C GLU A 232 9.00 21.48 -32.02
N LEU A 233 10.28 21.87 -32.06
CA LEU A 233 10.75 23.11 -31.43
C LEU A 233 10.24 24.38 -32.11
N ALA A 234 10.08 24.36 -33.43
CA ALA A 234 9.62 25.53 -34.19
C ALA A 234 8.19 25.95 -33.81
N THR A 235 7.34 24.98 -33.49
CA THR A 235 5.91 25.21 -33.18
C THR A 235 5.60 25.08 -31.69
N GLY A 236 6.49 24.47 -30.91
CA GLY A 236 6.23 24.04 -29.53
C GLY A 236 5.22 22.88 -29.45
N ARG A 237 4.85 22.27 -30.59
CA ARG A 237 3.87 21.19 -30.64
C ARG A 237 4.48 19.92 -30.06
N ILE A 238 3.78 19.31 -29.11
CA ILE A 238 4.12 17.98 -28.61
C ILE A 238 3.52 16.95 -29.57
N VAL A 239 4.40 16.19 -30.20
CA VAL A 239 4.09 15.19 -31.21
C VAL A 239 3.73 13.85 -30.56
N LEU A 240 4.46 13.49 -29.51
CA LEU A 240 4.26 12.28 -28.75
C LEU A 240 4.60 12.57 -27.29
N ASP A 241 3.72 12.17 -26.38
CA ASP A 241 3.93 12.29 -24.94
C ASP A 241 3.64 10.95 -24.28
N LEU A 242 4.71 10.21 -23.95
CA LEU A 242 4.63 8.97 -23.19
C LEU A 242 5.11 9.17 -21.76
N TRP A 243 5.20 10.40 -21.26
CA TRP A 243 5.58 10.61 -19.87
C TRP A 243 4.54 10.03 -18.90
N ASN A 244 5.04 9.46 -17.80
CA ASN A 244 4.23 8.80 -16.78
C ASN A 244 3.51 7.55 -17.29
N THR A 245 4.02 6.94 -18.36
CA THR A 245 3.62 5.60 -18.77
C THR A 245 4.72 4.60 -18.40
N ASP A 246 4.47 3.33 -18.69
CA ASP A 246 5.45 2.26 -18.50
C ASP A 246 6.41 2.10 -19.69
N TRP A 247 6.48 3.10 -20.58
CA TRP A 247 7.32 3.08 -21.77
C TRP A 247 8.75 3.49 -21.42
N ASP A 248 9.69 2.67 -21.82
CA ASP A 248 11.12 2.87 -21.79
C ASP A 248 11.61 3.09 -23.22
N ALA A 249 12.44 4.09 -23.46
CA ALA A 249 12.82 4.51 -24.81
C ALA A 249 14.31 4.77 -24.99
N GLU A 250 14.83 4.33 -26.13
CA GLU A 250 16.08 4.80 -26.70
C GLU A 250 15.81 5.65 -27.95
N VAL A 251 16.60 6.72 -28.13
CA VAL A 251 16.34 7.77 -29.12
C VAL A 251 17.41 7.78 -30.19
N SER A 252 17.00 7.89 -31.45
CA SER A 252 17.89 8.21 -32.58
C SER A 252 17.21 9.14 -33.58
N PHE A 253 18.03 9.90 -34.34
CA PHE A 253 17.56 10.84 -35.36
C PHE A 253 18.07 10.41 -36.74
N PRO A 254 17.32 9.55 -37.46
CA PRO A 254 17.78 8.97 -38.73
C PRO A 254 17.79 9.95 -39.91
N GLY A 255 17.22 11.14 -39.75
CA GLY A 255 17.18 12.19 -40.78
C GLY A 255 16.64 13.50 -40.23
N GLU A 256 16.60 14.52 -41.08
CA GLU A 256 15.95 15.80 -40.76
C GLU A 256 14.47 15.58 -40.45
N ARG A 257 13.98 16.26 -39.41
CA ARG A 257 12.59 16.15 -38.94
C ARG A 257 12.09 14.70 -38.73
N CYS A 258 12.99 13.76 -38.52
CA CYS A 258 12.69 12.35 -38.24
C CYS A 258 13.21 11.96 -36.86
N VAL A 259 12.42 11.22 -36.10
CA VAL A 259 12.88 10.58 -34.85
C VAL A 259 12.48 9.11 -34.85
N SER A 260 13.41 8.27 -34.45
CA SER A 260 13.18 6.83 -34.23
C SER A 260 13.33 6.55 -32.74
N LEU A 261 12.27 5.99 -32.15
CA LEU A 261 12.21 5.57 -30.76
C LEU A 261 12.18 4.05 -30.70
N ASP A 262 13.21 3.45 -30.09
CA ASP A 262 13.21 2.05 -29.71
C ASP A 262 12.53 1.93 -28.35
N LEU A 263 11.27 1.50 -28.37
CA LEU A 263 10.36 1.49 -27.24
C LEU A 263 10.20 0.09 -26.65
N ARG A 264 10.10 0.00 -25.32
CA ARG A 264 9.74 -1.21 -24.60
C ARG A 264 8.77 -0.85 -23.47
N ARG A 265 7.65 -1.57 -23.33
CA ARG A 265 6.81 -1.47 -22.14
C ARG A 265 7.43 -2.27 -21.01
N TYR A 266 7.49 -1.72 -19.81
CA TYR A 266 7.89 -2.47 -18.62
C TYR A 266 6.97 -3.68 -18.37
N SER A 267 5.66 -3.52 -18.59
CA SER A 267 4.69 -4.61 -18.43
C SER A 267 4.71 -5.65 -19.56
N GLY A 268 5.41 -5.38 -20.67
CA GLY A 268 5.41 -6.21 -21.88
C GLY A 268 6.80 -6.71 -22.27
N LEU A 269 6.85 -7.85 -22.97
CA LEU A 269 8.12 -8.40 -23.46
C LEU A 269 8.48 -7.94 -24.88
N ARG A 270 7.55 -7.32 -25.61
CA ARG A 270 7.77 -6.92 -27.01
C ARG A 270 8.34 -5.50 -27.07
N GLY A 271 9.55 -5.40 -27.60
CA GLY A 271 10.09 -4.12 -28.09
C GLY A 271 9.40 -3.73 -29.40
N VAL A 272 9.15 -2.44 -29.57
CA VAL A 272 8.60 -1.85 -30.78
C VAL A 272 9.43 -0.64 -31.16
N ARG A 273 9.62 -0.41 -32.45
CA ARG A 273 10.31 0.77 -32.96
C ARG A 273 9.29 1.70 -33.59
N ALA A 274 9.14 2.89 -33.02
CA ALA A 274 8.29 3.95 -33.56
C ALA A 274 9.14 4.95 -34.33
N PHE A 275 8.95 5.02 -35.64
CA PHE A 275 9.53 6.02 -36.52
C PHE A 275 8.52 7.13 -36.77
N LEU A 276 8.88 8.36 -36.44
CA LEU A 276 8.03 9.55 -36.59
C LEU A 276 8.65 10.44 -37.67
N ASP A 277 7.89 10.68 -38.73
CA ASP A 277 8.25 11.55 -39.85
C ASP A 277 7.39 12.82 -39.78
N LEU A 278 7.96 13.89 -39.23
CA LEU A 278 7.27 15.16 -39.08
C LEU A 278 7.25 15.99 -40.36
N ALA A 279 8.02 15.62 -41.39
CA ALA A 279 7.92 16.28 -42.69
C ALA A 279 6.66 15.80 -43.42
N ASN A 280 6.33 14.51 -43.27
CA ASN A 280 5.17 13.91 -43.91
C ASN A 280 3.95 13.76 -42.98
N GLU A 281 4.04 14.16 -41.72
CA GLU A 281 3.00 14.00 -40.68
C GLU A 281 2.54 12.53 -40.54
N ARG A 282 3.50 11.60 -40.57
CA ARG A 282 3.25 10.15 -40.47
C ARG A 282 4.07 9.49 -39.38
N PHE A 283 3.56 8.36 -38.90
CA PHE A 283 4.33 7.42 -38.11
C PHE A 283 4.38 6.05 -38.77
N LEU A 284 5.39 5.27 -38.42
CA LEU A 284 5.52 3.85 -38.71
C LEU A 284 5.98 3.15 -37.42
N ILE A 285 5.17 2.25 -36.88
CA ILE A 285 5.53 1.38 -35.76
C ILE A 285 5.87 0.00 -36.34
N SER A 286 7.08 -0.45 -36.08
CA SER A 286 7.55 -1.79 -36.45
C SER A 286 7.78 -2.63 -35.20
N PHE A 287 7.43 -3.91 -35.27
CA PHE A 287 7.62 -4.84 -34.16
C PHE A 287 8.93 -5.60 -34.33
N ALA A 288 9.57 -6.00 -33.23
CA ALA A 288 10.87 -6.70 -33.27
C ALA A 288 10.88 -7.99 -34.10
N ASP A 289 9.72 -8.64 -34.31
CA ASP A 289 9.58 -9.82 -35.14
C ASP A 289 9.43 -9.51 -36.65
N GLN A 290 9.41 -8.23 -37.03
CA GLN A 290 9.33 -7.69 -38.39
C GLN A 290 8.15 -8.18 -39.25
N ARG A 291 7.17 -8.89 -38.67
CA ARG A 291 6.05 -9.46 -39.44
C ARG A 291 4.85 -8.52 -39.59
N SER A 292 4.76 -7.53 -38.73
CA SER A 292 3.72 -6.50 -38.79
C SER A 292 4.34 -5.12 -38.67
N SER A 293 3.66 -4.14 -39.27
CA SER A 293 3.90 -2.73 -39.05
C SER A 293 2.57 -2.01 -39.02
N LEU A 294 2.47 -0.96 -38.21
CA LEU A 294 1.34 -0.05 -38.18
C LEU A 294 1.81 1.29 -38.73
N ASP A 295 1.11 1.83 -39.73
CA ASP A 295 1.36 3.16 -40.24
C ASP A 295 0.12 4.03 -40.06
N GLY A 296 0.32 5.35 -39.98
CA GLY A 296 -0.79 6.27 -39.78
C GLY A 296 -0.37 7.72 -39.71
N ALA A 297 -1.36 8.59 -39.52
CA ALA A 297 -1.14 10.00 -39.30
C ALA A 297 -0.51 10.23 -37.91
N LEU A 298 0.42 11.19 -37.83
CA LEU A 298 1.18 11.48 -36.62
C LEU A 298 0.29 11.77 -35.39
N SER A 299 -0.87 12.38 -35.59
CA SER A 299 -1.87 12.63 -34.52
C SER A 299 -2.44 11.37 -33.87
N GLY A 300 -2.35 10.22 -34.54
CA GLY A 300 -2.81 8.92 -34.03
C GLY A 300 -1.74 8.10 -33.33
N VAL A 301 -0.48 8.57 -33.27
CA VAL A 301 0.65 7.72 -32.82
C VAL A 301 0.51 7.26 -31.36
N SER A 302 0.07 8.14 -30.45
CA SER A 302 -0.13 7.78 -29.04
C SER A 302 -1.20 6.71 -28.89
N LEU A 303 -2.32 6.84 -29.61
CA LEU A 303 -3.40 5.87 -29.59
C LEU A 303 -2.94 4.53 -30.20
N ALA A 304 -2.15 4.58 -31.27
CA ALA A 304 -1.59 3.38 -31.90
C ALA A 304 -0.65 2.64 -30.95
N LEU A 305 0.24 3.35 -30.24
CA LEU A 305 1.13 2.76 -29.24
C LEU A 305 0.36 2.18 -28.04
N GLU A 306 -0.62 2.90 -27.51
CA GLU A 306 -1.45 2.42 -26.40
C GLU A 306 -2.34 1.23 -26.78
N GLY A 307 -2.76 1.17 -28.04
CA GLY A 307 -3.53 0.07 -28.61
C GLY A 307 -2.71 -1.20 -28.87
N ILE A 308 -1.37 -1.14 -28.77
CA ILE A 308 -0.53 -2.33 -28.87
C ILE A 308 -0.89 -3.24 -27.69
N PRO A 309 -1.42 -4.45 -27.96
CA PRO A 309 -1.77 -5.36 -26.88
C PRO A 309 -0.52 -5.60 -26.04
N SER A 310 -0.61 -5.31 -24.75
CA SER A 310 0.27 -5.94 -23.79
C SER A 310 -0.06 -7.42 -23.86
N GLU A 311 0.63 -8.18 -24.72
CA GLU A 311 0.73 -9.62 -24.59
C GLU A 311 1.51 -9.89 -23.29
N THR A 312 0.91 -9.54 -22.16
CA THR A 312 1.19 -10.15 -20.89
C THR A 312 0.78 -11.59 -21.07
N ARG A 313 1.66 -12.40 -21.66
CA ARG A 313 1.94 -13.63 -20.96
C ARG A 313 2.55 -13.11 -19.66
N PRO A 314 1.84 -13.12 -18.52
CA PRO A 314 2.49 -12.81 -17.27
C PRO A 314 3.76 -13.63 -17.31
N VAL A 315 4.91 -12.96 -17.20
CA VAL A 315 6.07 -13.66 -16.71
C VAL A 315 5.61 -14.04 -15.32
N VAL A 316 4.94 -15.20 -15.23
CA VAL A 316 4.85 -15.97 -14.02
C VAL A 316 6.32 -16.26 -13.82
N HIS A 317 7.01 -15.33 -13.17
CA HIS A 317 8.19 -15.65 -12.42
C HIS A 317 7.67 -16.82 -11.59
N PRO A 318 8.05 -18.07 -11.91
CA PRO A 318 7.57 -19.22 -11.18
C PRO A 318 7.76 -18.81 -9.73
N PRO A 319 6.66 -18.74 -8.94
CA PRO A 319 6.61 -17.95 -7.71
C PRO A 319 7.93 -18.21 -7.06
N VAL A 320 8.81 -17.18 -6.98
CA VAL A 320 10.18 -17.41 -6.55
C VAL A 320 9.97 -18.10 -5.24
N ARG A 321 10.17 -19.42 -5.22
CA ARG A 321 10.07 -20.20 -4.03
C ARG A 321 11.32 -19.68 -3.37
N ARG A 322 11.16 -18.61 -2.58
CA ARG A 322 12.00 -18.33 -1.46
C ARG A 322 11.90 -19.63 -0.70
N ARG A 323 12.79 -20.56 -1.04
CA ARG A 323 13.27 -21.57 -0.13
C ARG A 323 13.71 -20.69 1.01
N SER A 324 12.83 -20.52 1.99
CA SER A 324 13.24 -20.05 3.30
C SER A 324 14.22 -21.11 3.73
N GLY A 325 15.49 -20.88 3.38
CA GLY A 325 16.52 -21.86 3.56
C GLY A 325 16.53 -22.18 5.05
N ALA A 326 16.92 -23.39 5.42
CA ALA A 326 17.11 -23.74 6.83
C ALA A 326 17.89 -22.66 7.61
N ARG A 327 18.72 -21.86 6.92
CA ARG A 327 19.42 -20.68 7.42
C ARG A 327 18.50 -19.54 7.92
N GLU A 328 17.41 -19.20 7.25
CA GLU A 328 16.46 -18.16 7.69
C GLU A 328 15.69 -18.61 8.94
N TRP A 329 15.21 -19.85 8.96
CA TRP A 329 14.58 -20.45 10.14
C TRP A 329 15.53 -20.57 11.32
N ARG A 330 16.81 -20.89 11.05
CA ARG A 330 17.85 -20.91 12.08
C ARG A 330 18.08 -19.52 12.66
N ASN A 331 18.14 -18.49 11.83
CA ASN A 331 18.28 -17.11 12.29
C ASN A 331 17.06 -16.66 13.13
N ALA A 332 15.85 -16.97 12.69
CA ALA A 332 14.63 -16.69 13.45
C ALA A 332 14.61 -17.41 14.80
N ALA A 333 15.02 -18.69 14.84
CA ALA A 333 15.14 -19.47 16.07
C ALA A 333 16.18 -18.89 17.03
N PHE A 334 17.33 -18.43 16.52
CA PHE A 334 18.36 -17.77 17.33
C PHE A 334 17.86 -16.44 17.92
N ILE A 335 17.16 -15.62 17.13
CA ILE A 335 16.56 -14.36 17.61
C ILE A 335 15.53 -14.64 18.71
N LEU A 336 14.65 -15.62 18.50
CA LEU A 336 13.63 -15.99 19.49
C LEU A 336 14.27 -16.54 20.78
N ALA A 337 15.25 -17.42 20.67
CA ALA A 337 15.96 -17.96 21.83
C ALA A 337 16.70 -16.86 22.62
N GLY A 338 17.35 -15.94 21.91
CA GLY A 338 18.01 -14.78 22.52
C GLY A 338 17.02 -13.87 23.26
N ALA A 339 15.87 -13.58 22.66
CA ALA A 339 14.81 -12.77 23.29
C ALA A 339 14.26 -13.44 24.56
N LEU A 340 13.98 -14.75 24.51
CA LEU A 340 13.49 -15.50 25.67
C LEU A 340 14.53 -15.55 26.81
N ALA A 341 15.81 -15.75 26.47
CA ALA A 341 16.89 -15.71 27.46
C ALA A 341 17.00 -14.33 28.13
N ALA A 342 16.92 -13.25 27.34
CA ALA A 342 16.95 -11.88 27.87
C ALA A 342 15.78 -11.62 28.84
N ILE A 343 14.56 -12.06 28.49
CA ILE A 343 13.38 -11.94 29.36
C ILE A 343 13.59 -12.73 30.66
N ALA A 344 14.12 -13.96 30.59
CA ALA A 344 14.38 -14.77 31.78
C ALA A 344 15.42 -14.13 32.72
N VAL A 345 16.50 -13.58 32.17
CA VAL A 345 17.53 -12.85 32.93
C VAL A 345 16.94 -11.61 33.59
N LEU A 346 16.19 -10.79 32.85
CA LEU A 346 15.53 -9.61 33.42
C LEU A 346 14.59 -10.00 34.58
N THR A 347 13.85 -11.10 34.41
CA THR A 347 12.94 -11.61 35.44
C THR A 347 13.70 -12.03 36.69
N LEU A 348 14.82 -12.73 36.55
CA LEU A 348 15.68 -13.12 37.67
C LEU A 348 16.27 -11.91 38.40
N ILE A 349 16.77 -10.92 37.67
CA ILE A 349 17.27 -9.66 38.23
C ILE A 349 16.15 -8.98 39.03
N THR A 350 14.95 -8.91 38.46
CA THR A 350 13.80 -8.31 39.13
C THR A 350 13.45 -9.04 40.43
N LEU A 351 13.48 -10.37 40.43
CA LEU A 351 13.24 -11.18 41.63
C LEU A 351 14.32 -10.99 42.71
N GLN A 352 15.59 -10.89 42.33
CA GLN A 352 16.67 -10.62 43.27
C GLN A 352 16.56 -9.22 43.88
N LEU A 353 16.21 -8.22 43.08
CA LEU A 353 16.01 -6.84 43.55
C LEU A 353 14.75 -6.68 44.40
N SER A 354 13.74 -7.52 44.18
CA SER A 354 12.45 -7.46 44.90
C SER A 354 12.45 -8.23 46.22
N SER A 355 13.54 -8.90 46.59
CA SER A 355 13.61 -9.58 47.88
C SER A 355 13.68 -8.53 48.99
N PRO A 356 12.62 -8.32 49.80
CA PRO A 356 12.66 -7.34 50.87
C PRO A 356 13.74 -7.76 51.85
N ALA A 357 14.60 -6.81 52.25
CA ALA A 357 15.54 -7.03 53.33
C ALA A 357 14.75 -7.55 54.53
N VAL A 358 15.08 -8.77 54.99
CA VAL A 358 14.50 -9.35 56.20
C VAL A 358 14.81 -8.37 57.32
N GLN A 359 13.82 -7.55 57.68
CA GLN A 359 13.94 -6.70 58.86
C GLN A 359 14.01 -7.65 60.04
N THR A 360 15.22 -7.80 60.56
CA THR A 360 15.47 -8.52 61.80
C THR A 360 14.77 -7.70 62.88
N LEU A 361 13.56 -8.12 63.25
CA LEU A 361 12.82 -7.51 64.33
C LEU A 361 13.71 -7.56 65.57
N THR A 362 14.11 -6.39 66.05
CA THR A 362 14.91 -6.26 67.26
C THR A 362 14.10 -6.89 68.40
N PRO A 363 14.63 -7.89 69.12
CA PRO A 363 13.90 -8.53 70.20
C PRO A 363 13.56 -7.48 71.26
N LEU A 364 12.28 -7.40 71.62
CA LEU A 364 11.80 -6.49 72.65
C LEU A 364 12.53 -6.76 73.97
N PRO A 365 12.97 -5.71 74.69
CA PRO A 365 13.60 -5.88 75.99
C PRO A 365 12.62 -6.54 76.96
N VAL A 366 13.05 -7.65 77.56
CA VAL A 366 12.31 -8.36 78.60
C VAL A 366 12.24 -7.42 79.81
N MET A 367 11.05 -6.89 80.12
CA MET A 367 10.85 -6.14 81.35
C MET A 367 10.97 -7.10 82.54
N GLY A 368 11.95 -6.83 83.40
CA GLY A 368 12.14 -7.54 84.66
C GLY A 368 10.94 -7.37 85.59
N ARG A 369 10.59 -8.46 86.28
CA ARG A 369 9.53 -8.51 87.30
C ARG A 369 9.93 -7.82 88.58
#